data_AF-A0A8S1MMA3-F1
#
_entry.id   AF-A0A8S1MMA3-F1
#
_cell.length_a   1.000
_cell.length_b   1.000
_cell.length_c   1.000
_cell.angle_alpha   90.00
_cell.angle_beta   90.00
_cell.angle_gamma   90.00
#
_symmetry.space_group_name_H-M   'P 1'
#
loop_
_entity.id
_entity.type
_entity.pdbx_description
1 polymer ?
#
loop_
_entity_poly.entity_id
_entity_poly.type
_entity_poly.pdbx_seq_one_letter_code
_entity_poly.pdbx_strand_id
1 'polypeptide(L)'
;MFLSPEFLNLYPQGEIIDKIQYQKQVDDPLLIIERIQNPDAVQLFIEEVKCPICYDILFDPKCCSECEQAFCEKCLKKWIDQNQVSPLCPCCRVNITKKRQKIPPKLLIALLNKLQLTCKNKNLGCTTIIFYEQLKKHEQQECLYVLIKCDNICCTERVLRKDLQKHKLVCQYEIIECIKCQQNEPRYKMEIHLQEKCPCRESTCKWCHSTMEYRDLLSHESDCPCGYEKCKNCNTKYSIDKFQKHTKLKCMKKQKKYFKKKFESEERLCYQLNEKIEQQDELIHKLQSLLQGENFTNLYQSEENSEKFIQWNNYQDDSISIADQKIDEECDVVSDHDW
;
A
#
# COMPACT_ATOMS: atom_id res chain seq x y z
N MET A 1 -16.91 -6.79 15.36
CA MET A 1 -17.77 -5.68 14.89
C MET A 1 -17.10 -5.06 13.69
N PHE A 2 -17.54 -5.50 12.52
CA PHE A 2 -17.17 -4.93 11.23
C PHE A 2 -17.73 -3.51 11.21
N LEU A 3 -16.91 -2.51 10.89
CA LEU A 3 -17.43 -1.18 10.59
C LEU A 3 -18.33 -1.34 9.37
N SER A 4 -19.63 -1.10 9.55
CA SER A 4 -20.64 -1.26 8.52
C SER A 4 -20.34 -0.30 7.34
N PRO A 5 -20.76 -0.64 6.11
CA PRO A 5 -20.59 0.21 4.93
C PRO A 5 -21.33 1.56 5.00
N GLU A 6 -22.02 1.86 6.10
CA GLU A 6 -22.89 3.03 6.25
C GLU A 6 -22.14 4.32 6.62
N PHE A 7 -20.85 4.25 6.95
CA PHE A 7 -20.02 5.45 7.16
C PHE A 7 -19.42 6.05 5.87
N LEU A 8 -19.67 5.43 4.71
CA LEU A 8 -19.29 5.98 3.40
C LEU A 8 -20.18 7.16 2.93
N ASN A 9 -21.19 7.56 3.70
CA ASN A 9 -22.19 8.56 3.28
C ASN A 9 -22.30 9.82 4.17
N LEU A 10 -21.33 10.12 5.03
CA LEU A 10 -21.32 11.38 5.80
C LEU A 10 -20.47 12.51 5.21
N TYR A 11 -19.97 12.33 3.98
CA TYR A 11 -19.52 13.44 3.15
C TYR A 11 -20.28 13.37 1.83
N PRO A 12 -21.21 14.31 1.54
CA PRO A 12 -21.43 14.62 0.14
C PRO A 12 -20.07 15.00 -0.40
N GLN A 13 -19.58 14.25 -1.40
CA GLN A 13 -18.39 14.51 -2.22
C GLN A 13 -17.79 15.85 -1.83
N GLY A 14 -16.83 15.84 -0.88
CA GLY A 14 -16.35 17.06 -0.24
C GLY A 14 -16.14 18.07 -1.34
N GLU A 15 -16.93 19.16 -1.31
CA GLU A 15 -17.13 20.06 -2.45
C GLU A 15 -15.81 20.14 -3.17
N ILE A 16 -15.76 19.52 -4.35
CA ILE A 16 -14.60 19.58 -5.21
C ILE A 16 -14.53 21.06 -5.51
N ILE A 17 -13.81 21.81 -4.67
CA ILE A 17 -13.39 23.16 -4.96
C ILE A 17 -12.59 22.93 -6.23
N ASP A 18 -13.24 23.25 -7.36
CA ASP A 18 -12.85 22.79 -8.68
C ASP A 18 -11.34 22.84 -8.81
N LYS A 19 -10.73 21.80 -9.38
CA LYS A 19 -9.30 21.81 -9.71
C LYS A 19 -8.89 23.08 -10.49
N ILE A 20 -9.86 23.77 -11.09
CA ILE A 20 -9.78 25.07 -11.76
C ILE A 20 -9.58 26.25 -10.77
N GLN A 21 -10.14 26.23 -9.56
CA GLN A 21 -9.84 27.21 -8.50
C GLN A 21 -8.48 26.95 -7.82
N TYR A 22 -7.99 25.70 -7.87
CA TYR A 22 -6.73 25.27 -7.26
C TYR A 22 -5.48 25.95 -7.85
N GLN A 23 -5.55 26.43 -9.09
CA GLN A 23 -4.45 27.15 -9.77
C GLN A 23 -4.46 28.67 -9.54
N LYS A 24 -5.46 29.24 -8.85
CA LYS A 24 -5.57 30.70 -8.64
C LYS A 24 -5.20 31.21 -7.24
N GLN A 25 -4.54 30.39 -6.41
CA GLN A 25 -3.82 30.88 -5.22
C GLN A 25 -2.31 31.02 -5.48
N VAL A 26 -1.95 31.29 -6.73
CA VAL A 26 -0.64 31.83 -7.12
C VAL A 26 -0.87 33.33 -7.31
N ASP A 27 -0.23 34.13 -6.47
CA ASP A 27 -0.24 35.60 -6.49
C ASP A 27 -1.62 36.25 -6.30
N ASP A 28 -2.09 36.22 -5.05
CA ASP A 28 -3.21 37.04 -4.60
C ASP A 28 -3.06 38.49 -5.11
N PRO A 29 -4.09 39.03 -5.82
CA PRO A 29 -4.10 40.41 -6.27
C PRO A 29 -3.87 41.33 -5.08
N LEU A 30 -3.27 42.48 -5.37
CA LEU A 30 -2.97 43.52 -4.40
C LEU A 30 -4.24 43.89 -3.61
N LEU A 31 -4.11 44.61 -2.50
CA LEU A 31 -5.27 45.08 -1.72
C LEU A 31 -6.16 45.99 -2.60
N ILE A 32 -7.07 45.41 -3.39
CA ILE A 32 -7.83 46.11 -4.42
C ILE A 32 -8.95 46.96 -3.83
N ILE A 33 -9.35 47.99 -4.56
CA ILE A 33 -10.37 48.98 -4.13
C ILE A 33 -11.72 48.30 -3.85
N GLU A 34 -12.09 47.27 -4.59
CA GLU A 34 -13.35 46.54 -4.45
C GLU A 34 -13.50 45.83 -3.09
N ARG A 35 -12.39 45.71 -2.34
CA ARG A 35 -12.42 45.15 -0.98
C ARG A 35 -12.91 46.16 0.06
N ILE A 36 -13.06 47.44 -0.28
CA ILE A 36 -13.54 48.47 0.64
C ILE A 36 -15.04 48.28 0.90
N GLN A 37 -15.39 48.09 2.17
CA GLN A 37 -16.77 47.92 2.63
C GLN A 37 -17.41 49.25 3.07
N ASN A 38 -16.61 50.30 3.31
CA ASN A 38 -17.07 51.63 3.73
C ASN A 38 -16.74 52.74 2.72
N PRO A 39 -17.17 52.64 1.44
CA PRO A 39 -16.76 53.55 0.37
C PRO A 39 -17.11 55.02 0.66
N ASP A 40 -18.31 55.29 1.18
CA ASP A 40 -18.76 56.66 1.48
C ASP A 40 -17.89 57.33 2.55
N ALA A 41 -17.44 56.57 3.55
CA ALA A 41 -16.60 57.08 4.65
C ALA A 41 -15.18 57.42 4.20
N VAL A 42 -14.71 56.84 3.09
CA VAL A 42 -13.32 57.01 2.61
C VAL A 42 -13.21 57.81 1.32
N GLN A 43 -14.33 58.18 0.70
CA GLN A 43 -14.39 58.90 -0.58
C GLN A 43 -13.50 60.15 -0.62
N LEU A 44 -13.40 60.89 0.49
CA LEU A 44 -12.64 62.14 0.56
C LEU A 44 -11.12 61.97 0.55
N PHE A 45 -10.59 60.77 0.83
CA PHE A 45 -9.15 60.54 0.94
C PHE A 45 -8.69 59.25 0.22
N ILE A 46 -9.58 58.60 -0.53
CA ILE A 46 -9.27 57.33 -1.19
C ILE A 46 -8.09 57.45 -2.17
N GLU A 47 -7.96 58.57 -2.88
CA GLU A 47 -6.84 58.80 -3.80
C GLU A 47 -5.48 58.91 -3.07
N GLU A 48 -5.46 59.46 -1.86
CA GLU A 48 -4.24 59.61 -1.04
C GLU A 48 -3.68 58.28 -0.54
N VAL A 49 -4.52 57.25 -0.48
CA VAL A 49 -4.14 55.90 -0.02
C VAL A 49 -3.92 54.92 -1.18
N LYS A 50 -3.96 55.39 -2.43
CA LYS A 50 -3.64 54.57 -3.61
C LYS A 50 -2.16 54.58 -3.94
N CYS A 51 -1.69 53.45 -4.45
CA CYS A 51 -0.36 53.29 -4.99
C CYS A 51 -0.32 53.82 -6.43
N PRO A 52 0.57 54.75 -6.80
CA PRO A 52 0.66 55.24 -8.17
C PRO A 52 1.13 54.22 -9.21
N ILE A 53 1.64 53.05 -8.77
CA ILE A 53 2.13 51.99 -9.66
C ILE A 53 1.01 51.00 -10.01
N CYS A 54 0.23 50.55 -9.02
CA CYS A 54 -0.81 49.54 -9.21
C CYS A 54 -2.22 50.11 -9.17
N TYR A 55 -2.39 51.39 -8.81
CA TYR A 55 -3.67 52.08 -8.67
C TYR A 55 -4.63 51.53 -7.62
N ASP A 56 -4.20 50.51 -6.87
CA ASP A 56 -4.89 49.92 -5.72
C ASP A 56 -4.43 50.51 -4.37
N ILE A 57 -5.06 50.07 -3.28
CA ILE A 57 -4.76 50.52 -1.92
C ILE A 57 -3.32 50.15 -1.55
N LEU A 58 -2.59 51.09 -0.95
CA LEU A 58 -1.22 50.89 -0.49
C LEU A 58 -1.13 49.70 0.47
N PHE A 59 -0.33 48.70 0.13
CA PHE A 59 -0.03 47.55 0.99
C PHE A 59 1.45 47.58 1.41
N ASP A 60 1.70 47.66 2.71
CA ASP A 60 3.02 47.92 3.28
C ASP A 60 3.75 49.11 2.62
N PRO A 61 3.23 50.34 2.77
CA PRO A 61 3.76 51.45 2.02
C PRO A 61 5.24 51.76 2.36
N LYS A 62 5.99 52.14 1.33
CA LYS A 62 7.30 52.78 1.41
C LYS A 62 7.25 54.13 0.70
N CYS A 63 7.86 55.15 1.28
CA CYS A 63 7.86 56.50 0.72
C CYS A 63 9.20 56.84 0.07
N CYS A 64 9.14 57.62 -1.02
CA CYS A 64 10.33 58.28 -1.55
C CYS A 64 10.90 59.26 -0.52
N SER A 65 12.23 59.29 -0.34
CA SER A 65 12.87 60.23 0.60
C SER A 65 12.72 61.70 0.23
N GLU A 66 12.50 61.98 -1.05
CA GLU A 66 12.49 63.33 -1.63
C GLU A 66 11.09 63.91 -1.79
N CYS A 67 10.20 63.20 -2.50
CA CYS A 67 8.84 63.68 -2.77
C CYS A 67 7.77 63.12 -1.83
N GLU A 68 8.17 62.28 -0.87
CA GLU A 68 7.30 61.64 0.13
C GLU A 68 6.17 60.76 -0.43
N GLN A 69 6.06 60.60 -1.75
CA GLN A 69 5.08 59.72 -2.38
C GLN A 69 5.22 58.29 -1.87
N ALA A 70 4.09 57.72 -1.45
CA ALA A 70 3.99 56.34 -1.03
C ALA A 70 3.71 55.38 -2.19
N PHE A 71 4.28 54.19 -2.09
CA PHE A 71 4.08 53.06 -2.99
C PHE A 71 3.96 51.78 -2.17
N CYS A 72 3.24 50.75 -2.65
CA CYS A 72 3.29 49.42 -2.02
C CYS A 72 4.74 48.91 -2.02
N GLU A 73 5.20 48.28 -0.94
CA GLU A 73 6.58 47.76 -0.84
C GLU A 73 6.91 46.84 -2.02
N LYS A 74 6.01 45.92 -2.37
CA LYS A 74 6.19 45.01 -3.51
C LYS A 74 6.25 45.75 -4.85
N CYS A 75 5.42 46.77 -5.05
CA CYS A 75 5.39 47.55 -6.29
C CYS A 75 6.70 48.32 -6.48
N LEU A 76 7.15 49.02 -5.44
CA LEU A 76 8.39 49.79 -5.48
C LEU A 76 9.61 48.87 -5.64
N LYS A 77 9.64 47.73 -4.93
CA LYS A 77 10.70 46.75 -5.06
C LYS A 77 10.80 46.22 -6.50
N LYS A 78 9.67 45.80 -7.10
CA LYS A 78 9.62 45.33 -8.49
C LYS A 78 10.10 46.40 -9.47
N TRP A 79 9.68 47.65 -9.26
CA TRP A 79 10.13 48.78 -10.08
C TRP A 79 11.65 48.98 -10.01
N ILE A 80 12.24 48.97 -8.81
CA ILE A 80 13.70 49.09 -8.62
C ILE A 80 14.44 47.93 -9.25
N ASP A 81 13.95 46.70 -9.04
CA ASP A 81 14.56 45.47 -9.56
C ASP A 81 14.51 45.42 -11.10
N GLN A 82 13.55 46.11 -11.75
CA GLN A 82 13.46 46.28 -13.20
C GLN A 82 14.35 47.42 -13.73
N ASN A 83 14.72 48.39 -12.89
CA ASN A 83 15.47 49.60 -13.27
C ASN A 83 16.82 49.69 -12.54
N GLN A 84 17.57 48.59 -12.45
CA GLN A 84 18.74 48.47 -11.56
C GLN A 84 19.87 49.47 -11.86
N VAL A 85 20.06 49.83 -13.13
CA VAL A 85 21.12 50.77 -13.54
C VAL A 85 20.84 52.19 -13.04
N SER A 86 19.58 52.60 -13.05
CA SER A 86 19.15 53.92 -12.60
C SER A 86 17.73 53.85 -12.05
N PRO A 87 17.55 53.46 -10.77
CA PRO A 87 16.24 53.31 -10.18
C PRO A 87 15.69 54.70 -9.84
N LEU A 88 14.90 55.30 -10.74
CA LEU A 88 14.28 56.60 -10.54
C LEU A 88 12.88 56.45 -9.92
N CYS A 89 12.50 57.38 -9.03
CA CYS A 89 11.16 57.44 -8.48
C CYS A 89 10.14 57.65 -9.60
N PRO A 90 9.04 56.86 -9.66
CA PRO A 90 8.00 57.04 -10.66
C PRO A 90 7.38 58.44 -10.68
N CYS A 91 7.41 59.16 -9.55
CA CYS A 91 6.72 60.44 -9.40
C CYS A 91 7.66 61.65 -9.55
N CYS A 92 8.80 61.67 -8.85
CA CYS A 92 9.72 62.82 -8.90
C CYS A 92 10.97 62.60 -9.75
N ARG A 93 11.16 61.38 -10.31
CA ARG A 93 12.33 60.97 -11.08
C ARG A 93 13.68 61.09 -10.36
N VAL A 94 13.69 61.27 -9.03
CA VAL A 94 14.92 61.21 -8.22
C VAL A 94 15.26 59.75 -7.90
N ASN A 95 16.55 59.44 -7.80
CA ASN A 95 17.02 58.09 -7.49
C ASN A 95 16.38 57.54 -6.19
N ILE A 96 15.74 56.36 -6.28
CA ILE A 96 14.97 55.70 -5.22
C ILE A 96 15.55 54.32 -4.86
N THR A 97 16.85 54.26 -4.56
CA THR A 97 17.45 53.04 -3.98
C THR A 97 16.81 52.66 -2.65
N LYS A 98 17.02 51.42 -2.18
CA LYS A 98 16.52 50.93 -0.87
C LYS A 98 16.88 51.84 0.31
N LYS A 99 18.03 52.52 0.26
CA LYS A 99 18.49 53.47 1.30
C LYS A 99 17.75 54.81 1.27
N ARG A 100 17.15 55.16 0.14
CA ARG A 100 16.38 56.40 -0.08
C ARG A 100 14.87 56.18 0.06
N GLN A 101 14.48 55.14 0.81
CA GLN A 101 13.11 54.85 1.16
C GLN A 101 12.89 55.20 2.63
N LYS A 102 11.75 55.82 2.92
CA LYS A 102 11.34 56.18 4.28
C LYS A 102 10.07 55.42 4.67
N ILE A 103 9.86 55.34 5.98
CA ILE A 103 8.59 54.86 6.54
C ILE A 103 7.51 55.91 6.21
N PRO A 104 6.28 55.47 5.88
CA PRO A 104 5.17 56.36 5.59
C PRO A 104 4.85 57.32 6.75
N PRO A 105 4.41 58.56 6.46
CA PRO A 105 3.94 59.50 7.47
C PRO A 105 2.81 58.91 8.32
N LYS A 106 2.75 59.27 9.61
CA LYS A 106 1.70 58.78 10.53
C LYS A 106 0.29 59.08 10.04
N LEU A 107 0.09 60.22 9.37
CA LEU A 107 -1.20 60.60 8.81
C LEU A 107 -1.66 59.60 7.74
N LEU A 108 -0.77 59.19 6.84
CA LEU A 108 -1.09 58.19 5.81
C LEU A 108 -1.51 56.85 6.45
N ILE A 109 -0.79 56.41 7.48
CA ILE A 109 -1.16 55.20 8.23
C ILE A 109 -2.52 55.37 8.92
N ALA A 110 -2.79 56.53 9.52
CA ALA A 110 -4.07 56.81 10.14
C ALA A 110 -5.23 56.80 9.12
N LEU A 111 -5.01 57.28 7.89
CA LEU A 111 -5.99 57.19 6.80
C LEU A 111 -6.22 55.74 6.35
N LEU A 112 -5.15 54.96 6.17
CA LEU A 112 -5.26 53.53 5.86
C LEU A 112 -6.06 52.78 6.92
N ASN A 113 -5.84 53.07 8.20
CA ASN A 113 -6.55 52.43 9.30
C ASN A 113 -8.05 52.75 9.38
N LYS A 114 -8.54 53.77 8.65
CA LYS A 114 -9.99 54.04 8.51
C LYS A 114 -10.69 53.14 7.50
N LEU A 115 -9.94 52.38 6.70
CA LEU A 115 -10.50 51.43 5.73
C LEU A 115 -11.10 50.23 6.46
N GLN A 116 -12.34 49.91 6.11
CA GLN A 116 -12.98 48.64 6.45
C GLN A 116 -12.91 47.74 5.22
N LEU A 117 -12.25 46.60 5.34
CA LEU A 117 -11.87 45.76 4.23
C LEU A 117 -12.50 44.38 4.35
N THR A 118 -13.00 43.81 3.25
CA THR A 118 -13.38 42.41 3.20
C THR A 118 -12.14 41.52 3.07
N CYS A 119 -12.17 40.35 3.71
CA CYS A 119 -11.13 39.32 3.54
C CYS A 119 -11.02 38.87 2.07
N LYS A 120 -9.81 38.59 1.59
CA LYS A 120 -9.61 37.95 0.28
C LYS A 120 -10.31 36.60 0.12
N ASN A 121 -10.54 35.90 1.23
CA ASN A 121 -11.23 34.60 1.26
C ASN A 121 -12.76 34.77 1.37
N LYS A 122 -13.32 35.94 1.02
CA LYS A 122 -14.78 36.18 1.00
C LYS A 122 -15.52 35.15 0.14
N ASN A 123 -14.95 34.81 -1.01
CA ASN A 123 -15.52 33.79 -1.92
C ASN A 123 -15.49 32.37 -1.35
N LEU A 124 -14.64 32.12 -0.33
CA LEU A 124 -14.60 30.85 0.39
C LEU A 124 -15.52 30.86 1.63
N GLY A 125 -16.15 31.99 1.94
CA GLY A 125 -17.10 32.15 3.05
C GLY A 125 -16.63 33.05 4.20
N CYS A 126 -15.48 33.71 4.09
CA CYS A 126 -15.04 34.66 5.12
C CYS A 126 -15.85 35.97 5.05
N THR A 127 -16.71 36.22 6.03
CA THR A 127 -17.53 37.44 6.11
C THR A 127 -16.94 38.52 7.02
N THR A 128 -15.76 38.29 7.60
CA THR A 128 -15.12 39.24 8.51
C THR A 128 -14.76 40.54 7.80
N ILE A 129 -15.18 41.66 8.40
CA ILE A 129 -14.73 43.01 8.05
C ILE A 129 -13.49 43.33 8.89
N ILE A 130 -12.42 43.75 8.21
CA ILE A 130 -11.07 43.84 8.77
C ILE A 130 -10.55 45.26 8.60
N PHE A 131 -9.95 45.82 9.64
CA PHE A 131 -9.22 47.09 9.54
C PHE A 131 -7.81 46.87 8.98
N TYR A 132 -7.25 47.88 8.31
CA TYR A 132 -5.93 47.78 7.66
C TYR A 132 -4.83 47.22 8.58
N GLU A 133 -4.75 47.68 9.82
CA GLU A 133 -3.79 47.22 10.82
C GLU A 133 -3.92 45.72 11.18
N GLN A 134 -5.13 45.17 11.12
CA GLN A 134 -5.43 43.77 11.43
C GLN A 134 -5.39 42.87 10.20
N LEU A 135 -5.34 43.44 9.00
CA LEU A 135 -5.44 42.74 7.72
C LEU A 135 -4.48 41.56 7.63
N LYS A 136 -3.19 41.79 7.88
CA LYS A 136 -2.16 40.74 7.80
C LYS A 136 -2.38 39.66 8.84
N LYS A 137 -2.68 40.05 10.08
CA LYS A 137 -2.90 39.12 11.19
C LYS A 137 -4.07 38.20 10.87
N HIS A 138 -5.19 38.77 10.43
CA HIS A 138 -6.35 38.02 10.01
C HIS A 138 -6.00 37.06 8.87
N GLU A 139 -5.52 37.56 7.73
CA GLU A 139 -5.35 36.73 6.53
C GLU A 139 -4.30 35.63 6.66
N GLN A 140 -3.26 35.84 7.47
CA GLN A 140 -2.16 34.89 7.62
C GLN A 140 -2.37 33.91 8.78
N GLN A 141 -2.97 34.38 9.89
CA GLN A 141 -2.96 33.64 11.15
C GLN A 141 -4.35 33.24 11.63
N GLU A 142 -5.36 34.11 11.48
CA GLU A 142 -6.67 33.92 12.13
C GLU A 142 -7.76 33.43 11.16
N CYS A 143 -7.63 33.70 9.85
CA CYS A 143 -8.65 33.40 8.87
C CYS A 143 -8.92 31.89 8.82
N LEU A 144 -10.14 31.51 9.18
CA LEU A 144 -10.62 30.12 9.17
C LEU A 144 -10.86 29.57 7.77
N TYR A 145 -10.99 30.46 6.79
CA TYR A 145 -11.30 30.16 5.39
C TYR A 145 -10.06 30.18 4.49
N VAL A 146 -8.86 30.27 5.07
CA VAL A 146 -7.62 30.10 4.32
C VAL A 146 -7.36 28.63 4.05
N LEU A 147 -6.92 28.30 2.83
CA LEU A 147 -6.51 26.95 2.45
C LEU A 147 -5.10 26.67 2.97
N ILE A 148 -5.00 25.75 3.93
CA ILE A 148 -3.74 25.27 4.51
C ILE A 148 -3.44 23.86 4.03
N LYS A 149 -2.16 23.51 3.93
CA LYS A 149 -1.74 22.13 3.69
C LYS A 149 -1.99 21.30 4.94
N CYS A 150 -2.34 20.03 4.76
CA CYS A 150 -2.27 19.06 5.85
C CYS A 150 -0.83 18.99 6.39
N ASP A 151 -0.70 18.81 7.71
CA ASP A 151 0.56 18.69 8.43
C ASP A 151 1.14 17.27 8.38
N ASN A 152 0.37 16.26 7.96
CA ASN A 152 0.86 14.90 7.81
C ASN A 152 1.81 14.76 6.62
N ILE A 153 2.93 14.09 6.87
CA ILE A 153 3.93 13.77 5.86
C ILE A 153 3.27 12.94 4.75
N CYS A 154 3.54 13.29 3.49
CA CYS A 154 2.95 12.70 2.28
C CYS A 154 1.48 13.05 2.01
N CYS A 155 0.76 13.74 2.90
CA CYS A 155 -0.54 14.31 2.55
C CYS A 155 -0.35 15.58 1.71
N THR A 156 -0.87 15.59 0.49
CA THR A 156 -0.77 16.75 -0.42
C THR A 156 -2.05 17.60 -0.44
N GLU A 157 -3.08 17.19 0.30
CA GLU A 157 -4.36 17.89 0.36
C GLU A 157 -4.22 19.28 0.99
N ARG A 158 -4.99 20.22 0.46
CA ARG A 158 -5.19 21.54 1.07
C ARG A 158 -6.65 21.67 1.48
N VAL A 159 -6.87 22.04 2.72
CA VAL A 159 -8.20 22.14 3.33
C VAL A 159 -8.36 23.51 3.99
N LEU A 160 -9.60 23.94 4.18
CA LEU A 160 -9.85 25.16 4.96
C LEU A 160 -9.36 24.96 6.39
N ARG A 161 -8.76 25.98 7.00
CA ARG A 161 -8.26 25.92 8.38
C ARG A 161 -9.31 25.40 9.37
N LYS A 162 -10.58 25.82 9.23
CA LYS A 162 -11.69 25.32 10.06
C LYS A 162 -11.99 23.82 9.91
N ASP A 163 -11.66 23.23 8.76
CA ASP A 163 -11.99 21.84 8.43
C ASP A 163 -10.80 20.89 8.57
N LEU A 164 -9.62 21.40 8.96
CA LEU A 164 -8.41 20.58 9.16
C LEU A 164 -8.65 19.40 10.12
N GLN A 165 -9.34 19.65 11.24
CA GLN A 165 -9.62 18.59 12.22
C GLN A 165 -10.50 17.50 11.63
N LYS A 166 -11.50 17.87 10.81
CA LYS A 166 -12.33 16.88 10.14
C LYS A 166 -11.54 16.08 9.10
N HIS A 167 -10.66 16.74 8.35
CA HIS A 167 -9.74 16.05 7.45
C HIS A 167 -8.86 15.05 8.21
N LYS A 168 -8.30 15.38 9.37
CA LYS A 168 -7.47 14.44 10.16
C LYS A 168 -8.22 13.15 10.54
N LEU A 169 -9.53 13.21 10.75
CA LEU A 169 -10.36 12.03 11.02
C LEU A 169 -10.41 11.03 9.85
N VAL A 170 -10.14 11.47 8.62
CA VAL A 170 -10.20 10.64 7.40
C VAL A 170 -8.88 10.60 6.60
N CYS A 171 -7.91 11.44 6.95
CA CYS A 171 -6.60 11.53 6.31
C CYS A 171 -5.87 10.18 6.29
N GLN A 172 -5.54 9.67 5.10
CA GLN A 172 -4.89 8.37 4.97
C GLN A 172 -3.52 8.31 5.68
N TYR A 173 -2.86 9.45 5.85
CA TYR A 173 -1.54 9.58 6.48
C TYR A 173 -1.59 9.92 7.97
N GLU A 174 -2.77 10.09 8.56
CA GLU A 174 -2.90 10.26 10.02
C GLU A 174 -2.41 8.99 10.72
N ILE A 175 -1.61 9.16 11.77
CA ILE A 175 -1.19 8.07 12.64
C ILE A 175 -2.34 7.78 13.62
N ILE A 176 -2.83 6.55 13.61
CA ILE A 176 -3.94 6.11 14.46
C ILE A 176 -3.52 4.88 15.27
N GLU A 177 -4.11 4.74 16.45
CA GLU A 177 -3.90 3.58 17.31
C GLU A 177 -4.72 2.38 16.83
N CYS A 178 -4.06 1.22 16.76
CA CYS A 178 -4.74 -0.04 16.51
C CYS A 178 -5.67 -0.39 17.67
N ILE A 179 -6.96 -0.61 17.39
CA ILE A 179 -7.98 -0.93 18.39
C ILE A 179 -7.71 -2.22 19.17
N LYS A 180 -6.88 -3.14 18.64
CA LYS A 180 -6.59 -4.43 19.26
C LYS A 180 -5.30 -4.40 20.08
N CYS A 181 -4.21 -3.91 19.50
CA CYS A 181 -2.88 -3.98 20.11
C CYS A 181 -2.31 -2.62 20.54
N GLN A 182 -3.03 -1.52 20.31
CA GLN A 182 -2.64 -0.14 20.65
C GLN A 182 -1.35 0.36 19.96
N GLN A 183 -0.86 -0.35 18.93
CA GLN A 183 0.27 0.13 18.13
C GLN A 183 -0.17 1.25 17.19
N ASN A 184 0.70 2.25 17.04
CA ASN A 184 0.50 3.38 16.15
C ASN A 184 0.87 3.03 14.72
N GLU A 185 -0.07 3.16 13.80
CA GLU A 185 0.13 2.92 12.38
C GLU A 185 -0.56 4.01 11.55
N PRO A 186 -0.01 4.39 10.37
CA PRO A 186 -0.73 5.22 9.43
C PRO A 186 -2.05 4.56 9.01
N ARG A 187 -3.12 5.35 8.90
CA ARG A 187 -4.46 4.85 8.54
C ARG A 187 -4.46 3.96 7.30
N TYR A 188 -3.74 4.33 6.24
CA TYR A 188 -3.63 3.54 5.01
C TYR A 188 -2.98 2.15 5.18
N LYS A 189 -2.22 1.93 6.27
CA LYS A 189 -1.58 0.63 6.59
C LYS A 189 -2.36 -0.19 7.61
N MET A 190 -3.41 0.36 8.20
CA MET A 190 -4.11 -0.28 9.31
C MET A 190 -4.72 -1.63 8.89
N GLU A 191 -5.26 -1.74 7.68
CA GLU A 191 -5.81 -3.01 7.18
C GLU A 191 -4.74 -4.11 7.10
N ILE A 192 -3.59 -3.81 6.49
CA ILE A 192 -2.45 -4.73 6.39
C ILE A 192 -1.92 -5.07 7.80
N HIS A 193 -1.83 -4.08 8.69
CA HIS A 193 -1.46 -4.32 10.08
C HIS A 193 -2.39 -5.35 10.72
N LEU A 194 -3.71 -5.15 10.66
CA LEU A 194 -4.70 -6.04 11.30
C LEU A 194 -4.67 -7.47 10.75
N GLN A 195 -4.38 -7.64 9.45
CA GLN A 195 -4.38 -8.93 8.78
C GLN A 195 -3.06 -9.69 8.94
N GLU A 196 -1.92 -9.00 8.85
CA GLU A 196 -0.61 -9.67 8.69
C GLU A 196 0.33 -9.47 9.88
N LYS A 197 0.26 -8.32 10.55
CA LYS A 197 1.31 -7.88 11.51
C LYS A 197 0.84 -7.80 12.95
N CYS A 198 -0.46 -7.61 13.17
CA CYS A 198 -1.02 -7.38 14.49
C CYS A 198 -0.80 -8.61 15.37
N PRO A 199 -0.23 -8.47 16.58
CA PRO A 199 -0.10 -9.59 17.53
C PRO A 199 -1.44 -10.17 17.95
N CYS A 200 -2.50 -9.36 17.94
CA CYS A 200 -3.88 -9.75 18.29
C CYS A 200 -4.72 -10.17 17.08
N ARG A 201 -4.09 -10.45 15.93
CA ARG A 201 -4.81 -11.07 14.80
C ARG A 201 -5.18 -12.51 15.15
N GLU A 202 -6.31 -12.96 14.63
CA GLU A 202 -6.72 -14.36 14.78
C GLU A 202 -5.86 -15.24 13.87
N SER A 203 -5.44 -16.38 14.38
CA SER A 203 -4.64 -17.35 13.66
C SER A 203 -5.00 -18.76 14.12
N THR A 204 -4.80 -19.74 13.24
CA THR A 204 -5.16 -21.13 13.51
C THR A 204 -3.92 -21.97 13.73
N CYS A 205 -3.99 -22.88 14.71
CA CYS A 205 -2.92 -23.86 14.91
C CYS A 205 -2.90 -24.86 13.75
N LYS A 206 -1.71 -25.13 13.20
CA LYS A 206 -1.53 -26.07 12.08
C LYS A 206 -1.81 -27.54 12.41
N TRP A 207 -1.95 -27.90 13.70
CA TRP A 207 -2.19 -29.29 14.12
C TRP A 207 -3.58 -29.56 14.68
N CYS A 208 -4.10 -28.67 15.54
CA CYS A 208 -5.43 -28.85 16.16
C CYS A 208 -6.51 -27.95 15.55
N HIS A 209 -6.13 -27.02 14.66
CA HIS A 209 -7.03 -26.05 14.02
C HIS A 209 -7.79 -25.13 14.99
N SER A 210 -7.40 -25.07 16.27
CA SER A 210 -7.97 -24.09 17.20
C SER A 210 -7.54 -22.67 16.81
N THR A 211 -8.50 -21.74 16.83
CA THR A 211 -8.26 -20.32 16.59
C THR A 211 -7.87 -19.61 17.88
N MET A 212 -6.85 -18.76 17.83
CA MET A 212 -6.40 -17.91 18.94
C MET A 212 -5.70 -16.65 18.42
N GLU A 213 -5.29 -15.75 19.31
CA GLU A 213 -4.44 -14.62 18.93
C GLU A 213 -3.05 -15.09 18.51
N TYR A 214 -2.46 -14.43 17.51
CA TYR A 214 -1.13 -14.78 17.02
C TYR A 214 -0.05 -14.71 18.12
N ARG A 215 -0.19 -13.80 19.08
CA ARG A 215 0.74 -13.68 20.22
C ARG A 215 0.80 -14.96 21.08
N ASP A 216 -0.28 -15.72 21.14
CA ASP A 216 -0.39 -16.96 21.90
C ASP A 216 -0.14 -18.19 21.04
N LEU A 217 -0.14 -18.03 19.71
CA LEU A 217 0.05 -19.15 18.79
C LEU A 217 1.42 -19.80 18.94
N LEU A 218 2.48 -19.02 19.14
CA LEU A 218 3.86 -19.56 19.24
C LEU A 218 4.03 -20.45 20.48
N SER A 219 3.50 -20.04 21.62
CA SER A 219 3.50 -20.86 22.83
C SER A 219 2.60 -22.08 22.68
N HIS A 220 1.38 -21.89 22.14
CA HIS A 220 0.49 -23.01 21.85
C HIS A 220 1.11 -24.05 20.92
N GLU A 221 1.78 -23.63 19.85
CA GLU A 221 2.38 -24.55 18.88
C GLU A 221 3.46 -25.44 19.51
N SER A 222 4.19 -24.92 20.49
CA SER A 222 5.21 -25.69 21.21
C SER A 222 4.60 -26.76 22.14
N ASP A 223 3.44 -26.46 22.71
CA ASP A 223 2.75 -27.29 23.71
C ASP A 223 1.50 -27.98 23.15
N CYS A 224 1.24 -27.90 21.85
CA CYS A 224 -0.01 -28.34 21.24
C CYS A 224 -0.21 -29.86 21.46
N PRO A 225 -1.32 -30.29 22.09
CA PRO A 225 -1.57 -31.72 22.31
C PRO A 225 -1.66 -32.55 21.02
N CYS A 226 -2.10 -31.91 19.93
CA CYS A 226 -2.18 -32.53 18.59
C CYS A 226 -0.87 -32.38 17.80
N GLY A 227 0.10 -31.63 18.32
CA GLY A 227 1.38 -31.38 17.68
C GLY A 227 2.17 -32.67 17.47
N TYR A 228 2.68 -32.87 16.26
CA TYR A 228 3.51 -34.01 15.92
C TYR A 228 4.69 -33.65 15.02
N GLU A 229 5.77 -34.41 15.15
CA GLU A 229 6.94 -34.37 14.28
C GLU A 229 7.14 -35.72 13.57
N LYS A 230 7.59 -35.66 12.32
CA LYS A 230 7.87 -36.85 11.50
C LYS A 230 9.37 -37.11 11.51
N CYS A 231 9.77 -38.27 12.03
CA CYS A 231 11.17 -38.68 11.99
C CYS A 231 11.60 -38.91 10.55
N LYS A 232 12.62 -38.18 10.06
CA LYS A 232 13.15 -38.37 8.69
C LYS A 232 13.65 -39.80 8.43
N ASN A 233 14.21 -40.42 9.46
CA ASN A 233 14.84 -41.74 9.33
C ASN A 233 13.81 -42.88 9.33
N CYS A 234 12.88 -42.93 10.29
CA CYS A 234 11.87 -44.01 10.35
C CYS A 234 10.51 -43.64 9.75
N ASN A 235 10.41 -42.46 9.12
CA ASN A 235 9.24 -41.88 8.48
C ASN A 235 7.96 -41.82 9.35
N THR A 236 8.08 -42.05 10.66
CA THR A 236 6.92 -42.15 11.56
C THR A 236 6.64 -40.82 12.25
N LYS A 237 5.34 -40.46 12.36
CA LYS A 237 4.86 -39.34 13.17
C LYS A 237 4.90 -39.68 14.67
N TYR A 238 5.38 -38.76 15.49
CA TYR A 238 5.39 -38.82 16.95
C TYR A 238 4.81 -37.51 17.49
N SER A 239 4.03 -37.54 18.57
CA SER A 239 3.67 -36.29 19.25
C SER A 239 4.93 -35.56 19.72
N ILE A 240 4.91 -34.23 19.81
CA ILE A 240 6.10 -33.40 20.13
C ILE A 240 6.85 -33.93 21.38
N ASP A 241 6.14 -34.19 22.49
CA ASP A 241 6.73 -34.79 23.71
C ASP A 241 7.39 -36.18 23.47
N LYS A 242 6.78 -37.01 22.63
CA LYS A 242 7.31 -38.35 22.31
C LYS A 242 8.48 -38.27 21.35
N PHE A 243 8.52 -37.25 20.49
CA PHE A 243 9.61 -37.01 19.58
C PHE A 243 10.87 -36.53 20.31
N GLN A 244 10.73 -35.66 21.31
CA GLN A 244 11.86 -35.30 22.19
C GLN A 244 12.51 -36.52 22.85
N LYS A 245 11.73 -37.57 23.14
CA LYS A 245 12.18 -38.85 23.72
C LYS A 245 12.55 -39.91 22.67
N HIS A 246 12.54 -39.56 21.38
CA HIS A 246 12.84 -40.45 20.26
C HIS A 246 14.36 -40.54 20.03
N THR A 247 14.97 -41.65 20.43
CA THR A 247 16.42 -41.87 20.27
C THR A 247 16.76 -42.61 18.98
N LYS A 248 18.02 -42.50 18.52
CA LYS A 248 18.55 -43.25 17.36
C LYS A 248 18.29 -44.76 17.48
N LEU A 249 18.44 -45.34 18.67
CA LEU A 249 18.14 -46.75 18.92
C LEU A 249 16.64 -47.08 18.72
N LYS A 250 15.73 -46.24 19.22
CA LYS A 250 14.29 -46.40 19.00
C LYS A 250 13.93 -46.26 17.51
N CYS A 251 14.58 -45.35 16.80
CA CYS A 251 14.48 -45.18 15.35
C CYS A 251 14.89 -46.44 14.59
N MET A 252 16.11 -46.94 14.84
CA MET A 252 16.69 -48.10 14.16
C MET A 252 15.87 -49.37 14.39
N LYS A 253 15.37 -49.59 15.62
CA LYS A 253 14.45 -50.71 15.92
C LYS A 253 13.19 -50.65 15.06
N LYS A 254 12.66 -49.45 14.83
CA LYS A 254 11.46 -49.25 14.02
C LYS A 254 11.72 -49.42 12.53
N GLN A 255 12.84 -48.91 12.03
CA GLN A 255 13.31 -49.18 10.66
C GLN A 255 13.50 -50.68 10.41
N LYS A 256 14.20 -51.40 11.31
CA LYS A 256 14.37 -52.85 11.20
C LYS A 256 13.04 -53.59 11.10
N LYS A 257 12.05 -53.19 11.89
CA LYS A 257 10.70 -53.78 11.85
C LYS A 257 9.97 -53.48 10.54
N TYR A 258 10.13 -52.28 10.00
CA TYR A 258 9.59 -51.90 8.69
C TYR A 258 10.22 -52.71 7.55
N PHE A 259 11.55 -52.74 7.47
CA PHE A 259 12.26 -53.49 6.44
C PHE A 259 12.00 -55.00 6.51
N LYS A 260 11.91 -55.57 7.72
CA LYS A 260 11.52 -56.98 7.90
C LYS A 260 10.16 -57.28 7.27
N LYS A 261 9.15 -56.45 7.55
CA LYS A 261 7.81 -56.62 6.97
C LYS A 261 7.79 -56.42 5.46
N LYS A 262 8.54 -55.44 4.94
CA LYS A 262 8.65 -55.19 3.49
C LYS A 262 9.27 -56.40 2.78
N PHE A 263 10.35 -56.94 3.31
CA PHE A 263 10.99 -58.14 2.78
C PHE A 263 10.05 -59.35 2.79
N GLU A 264 9.36 -59.61 3.92
CA GLU A 264 8.36 -60.69 4.01
C GLU A 264 7.20 -60.53 3.00
N SER A 265 6.80 -59.31 2.66
CA SER A 265 5.77 -59.08 1.63
C SER A 265 6.28 -59.26 0.20
N GLU A 266 7.51 -58.82 -0.08
CA GLU A 266 8.14 -58.97 -1.40
C GLU A 266 8.44 -60.44 -1.69
N GLU A 267 8.95 -61.18 -0.70
CA GLU A 267 9.18 -62.62 -0.79
C GLU A 267 7.89 -63.39 -1.15
N ARG A 268 6.76 -63.07 -0.51
CA ARG A 268 5.45 -63.65 -0.86
C ARG A 268 5.03 -63.33 -2.28
N LEU A 269 5.29 -62.10 -2.75
CA LEU A 269 4.97 -61.69 -4.11
C LEU A 269 5.78 -62.51 -5.13
N CYS A 270 7.08 -62.72 -4.86
CA CYS A 270 7.94 -63.56 -5.68
C CYS A 270 7.43 -65.00 -5.75
N TYR A 271 7.00 -65.58 -4.61
CA TYR A 271 6.39 -66.92 -4.61
C TYR A 271 5.13 -66.98 -5.48
N GLN A 272 4.24 -65.98 -5.39
CA GLN A 272 3.03 -65.92 -6.22
C GLN A 272 3.32 -65.72 -7.71
N LEU A 273 4.36 -64.95 -8.05
CA LEU A 273 4.80 -64.75 -9.43
C LEU A 273 5.38 -66.04 -10.02
N ASN A 274 6.22 -66.76 -9.27
CA ASN A 274 6.78 -68.03 -9.71
C ASN A 274 5.70 -69.07 -9.97
N GLU A 275 4.68 -69.18 -9.10
CA GLU A 275 3.54 -70.08 -9.31
C GLU A 275 2.80 -69.77 -10.63
N LYS A 276 2.64 -68.48 -10.98
CA LYS A 276 2.03 -68.09 -12.25
C LYS A 276 2.91 -68.41 -13.46
N ILE A 277 4.22 -68.30 -13.33
CA ILE A 277 5.17 -68.66 -14.40
C ILE A 277 5.06 -70.17 -14.67
N GLU A 278 5.06 -71.00 -13.63
CA GLU A 278 4.91 -72.46 -13.77
C GLU A 278 3.59 -72.82 -14.49
N GLN A 279 2.49 -72.15 -14.15
CA GLN A 279 1.21 -72.33 -14.85
C GLN A 279 1.26 -71.90 -16.33
N GLN A 280 2.02 -70.85 -16.66
CA GLN A 280 2.22 -70.43 -18.04
C GLN A 280 3.08 -71.42 -18.83
N ASP A 281 4.14 -71.96 -18.23
CA ASP A 281 5.01 -72.96 -18.85
C ASP A 281 4.23 -74.25 -19.16
N GLU A 282 3.34 -74.68 -18.26
CA GLU A 282 2.42 -75.81 -18.53
C GLU A 282 1.49 -75.55 -19.72
N LEU A 283 0.97 -74.33 -19.84
CA LEU A 283 0.13 -73.94 -20.97
C LEU A 283 0.92 -73.90 -22.28
N ILE A 284 2.16 -73.37 -22.25
CA ILE A 284 3.06 -73.36 -23.39
C ILE A 284 3.36 -74.79 -23.84
N HIS A 285 3.68 -75.70 -22.91
CA HIS A 285 3.91 -77.10 -23.24
C HIS A 285 2.67 -77.79 -23.85
N LYS A 286 1.47 -77.50 -23.33
CA LYS A 286 0.21 -78.00 -23.93
C LYS A 286 0.00 -77.46 -25.34
N LEU A 287 0.23 -76.17 -25.58
CA LEU A 287 0.13 -75.55 -26.90
C LEU A 287 1.15 -76.14 -27.89
N GLN A 288 2.40 -76.34 -27.46
CA GLN A 288 3.44 -76.97 -28.27
C GLN A 288 3.08 -78.43 -28.64
N SER A 289 2.48 -79.18 -27.72
CA SER A 289 2.01 -80.54 -28.00
C SER A 289 0.85 -80.57 -29.00
N LEU A 290 -0.06 -79.58 -28.98
CA LEU A 290 -1.15 -79.47 -29.95
C LEU A 290 -0.60 -79.13 -31.35
N LEU A 291 0.37 -78.22 -31.42
CA LEU A 291 1.04 -77.85 -32.68
C LEU A 291 1.82 -79.01 -33.33
N GLN A 292 2.33 -79.95 -32.54
CA GLN A 292 3.02 -81.14 -33.05
C GLN A 292 2.07 -82.28 -33.45
N GLY A 293 0.79 -82.22 -33.05
CA GLY A 293 -0.21 -83.27 -33.26
C GLY A 293 -1.13 -83.07 -34.47
N GLU A 294 -1.12 -81.90 -35.13
CA GLU A 294 -2.06 -81.57 -36.21
C GLU A 294 -1.33 -81.14 -37.49
N ASN A 295 -1.62 -81.86 -38.59
CA ASN A 295 -1.34 -81.40 -39.95
C ASN A 295 -2.23 -80.19 -40.24
N PHE A 296 -1.72 -78.97 -40.06
CA PHE A 296 -2.35 -77.76 -40.60
C PHE A 296 -1.68 -77.33 -41.90
N THR A 297 -2.04 -78.03 -42.98
CA THR A 297 -2.24 -77.37 -44.27
C THR A 297 -3.57 -76.60 -44.20
N ASN A 298 -3.54 -75.32 -44.55
CA ASN A 298 -4.64 -74.33 -44.55
C ASN A 298 -5.01 -73.67 -43.22
N LEU A 299 -4.32 -72.54 -42.91
CA LEU A 299 -4.91 -71.36 -42.26
C LEU A 299 -4.29 -70.06 -42.80
N TYR A 300 -3.98 -70.03 -44.10
CA TYR A 300 -3.91 -68.80 -44.89
C TYR A 300 -5.25 -68.63 -45.57
N GLN A 301 -6.16 -67.87 -44.95
CA GLN A 301 -7.23 -67.08 -45.59
C GLN A 301 -8.28 -66.64 -44.55
N SER A 302 -8.00 -65.56 -43.82
CA SER A 302 -8.98 -64.52 -43.45
C SER A 302 -8.25 -63.42 -42.67
N GLU A 303 -8.43 -62.17 -43.07
CA GLU A 303 -7.74 -60.96 -42.60
C GLU A 303 -8.07 -60.53 -41.14
N GLU A 304 -8.63 -61.38 -40.29
CA GLU A 304 -9.05 -61.01 -38.92
C GLU A 304 -8.05 -61.36 -37.80
N ASN A 305 -6.99 -62.13 -38.09
CA ASN A 305 -6.01 -62.56 -37.06
C ASN A 305 -4.74 -61.69 -36.99
N SER A 306 -4.55 -60.74 -37.90
CA SER A 306 -3.45 -59.76 -37.84
C SER A 306 -3.68 -58.70 -36.76
N GLU A 307 -4.93 -58.33 -36.48
CA GLU A 307 -5.24 -57.28 -35.48
C GLU A 307 -5.01 -57.75 -34.04
N LYS A 308 -5.29 -59.02 -33.72
CA LYS A 308 -5.08 -59.56 -32.36
C LYS A 308 -3.60 -59.79 -32.04
N PHE A 309 -2.77 -60.09 -33.04
CA PHE A 309 -1.32 -60.23 -32.87
C PHE A 309 -0.64 -58.87 -32.66
N ILE A 310 -1.14 -57.82 -33.32
CA ILE A 310 -0.66 -56.44 -33.13
C ILE A 310 -1.10 -55.88 -31.76
N GLN A 311 -2.31 -56.23 -31.28
CA GLN A 311 -2.78 -55.86 -29.94
C GLN A 311 -1.94 -56.47 -28.81
N TRP A 312 -1.39 -57.68 -28.99
CA TRP A 312 -0.55 -58.34 -27.98
C TRP A 312 0.86 -57.72 -27.90
N ASN A 313 1.46 -57.35 -29.04
CA ASN A 313 2.76 -56.68 -29.07
C ASN A 313 2.70 -55.24 -28.51
N ASN A 314 1.62 -54.50 -28.76
CA ASN A 314 1.44 -53.16 -28.18
C ASN A 314 1.26 -53.18 -26.64
N TYR A 315 0.81 -54.31 -26.07
CA TYR A 315 0.66 -54.45 -24.61
C TYR A 315 2.01 -54.67 -23.90
N GLN A 316 3.06 -55.12 -24.60
CA GLN A 316 4.41 -55.26 -24.02
C GLN A 316 5.17 -53.93 -23.96
N ASP A 317 4.96 -53.02 -24.90
CA ASP A 317 5.62 -51.70 -24.91
C ASP A 317 5.05 -50.74 -23.83
N ASP A 318 3.75 -50.79 -23.55
CA ASP A 318 3.13 -49.93 -22.52
C ASP A 318 3.52 -50.34 -21.07
N SER A 319 3.86 -51.62 -20.84
CA SER A 319 4.32 -52.09 -19.53
C SER A 319 5.76 -51.73 -19.19
N ILE A 320 6.61 -51.44 -20.19
CA ILE A 320 8.00 -51.00 -19.98
C ILE A 320 8.03 -49.49 -19.68
N SER A 321 7.12 -48.69 -20.26
CA SER A 321 7.00 -47.25 -20.00
C SER A 321 6.52 -46.89 -18.58
N ILE A 322 5.77 -47.76 -17.90
CA ILE A 322 5.20 -47.46 -16.57
C ILE A 322 6.19 -47.78 -15.43
N ALA A 323 7.21 -48.61 -15.68
CA ALA A 323 8.26 -48.92 -14.71
C ALA A 323 9.30 -47.80 -14.57
N ASP A 324 9.61 -47.08 -15.68
CA ASP A 324 10.62 -46.01 -15.68
C ASP A 324 10.08 -44.69 -15.07
N GLN A 325 8.77 -44.44 -15.07
CA GLN A 325 8.18 -43.22 -14.49
C GLN A 325 7.98 -43.26 -12.96
N LYS A 326 8.22 -44.40 -12.30
CA LYS A 326 8.09 -44.53 -10.82
C LYS A 326 9.42 -44.58 -10.07
N ILE A 327 10.55 -44.45 -10.77
CA ILE A 327 11.88 -44.46 -10.16
C ILE A 327 12.40 -43.02 -9.92
N ASP A 328 11.83 -42.01 -10.58
CA ASP A 328 12.29 -40.61 -10.47
C ASP A 328 11.59 -39.75 -9.40
N GLU A 329 10.62 -40.28 -8.63
CA GLU A 329 9.97 -39.54 -7.53
C GLU A 329 10.39 -39.99 -6.11
N GLU A 330 11.27 -40.99 -5.95
CA GLU A 330 11.77 -41.44 -4.63
C GLU A 330 13.27 -41.18 -4.38
N CYS A 331 13.99 -40.48 -5.26
CA CYS A 331 15.43 -40.23 -5.12
C CYS A 331 15.83 -38.74 -5.17
N ASP A 332 15.15 -37.89 -4.40
CA ASP A 332 15.62 -36.52 -4.10
C ASP A 332 15.66 -36.28 -2.58
N VAL A 333 16.47 -37.04 -1.83
CA VAL A 333 17.22 -36.54 -0.65
C VAL A 333 18.38 -37.51 -0.34
N VAL A 334 19.42 -37.58 -1.18
CA VAL A 334 20.77 -37.98 -0.72
C VAL A 334 21.83 -37.21 -1.49
N SER A 335 22.12 -35.98 -1.04
CA SER A 335 23.45 -35.38 -1.17
C SER A 335 23.57 -34.25 -0.15
N ASP A 336 24.18 -34.53 1.00
CA ASP A 336 25.50 -33.97 1.29
C ASP A 336 26.02 -34.54 2.62
N HIS A 337 27.23 -35.08 2.51
CA HIS A 337 28.07 -35.48 3.63
C HIS A 337 28.50 -34.22 4.40
N ASP A 338 28.55 -34.32 5.73
CA ASP A 338 29.77 -33.99 6.48
C ASP A 338 29.60 -34.39 7.96
N TRP A 339 30.39 -35.41 8.35
CA TRP A 339 30.80 -35.89 9.68
C TRP A 339 29.77 -36.31 10.73
#